data_AF-A0A1F6HLE2-F1
#
_entry.id   AF-A0A1F6HLE2-F1
#
_cell.length_a   1.000
_cell.length_b   1.000
_cell.length_c   1.000
_cell.angle_alpha   90.00
_cell.angle_beta   90.00
_cell.angle_gamma   90.00
#
_symmetry.space_group_name_H-M   'P 1'
#
loop_
_entity.id
_entity.type
_entity.pdbx_description
1 polymer ?
#
loop_
_entity_poly.entity_id
_entity_poly.type
_entity_poly.pdbx_seq_one_letter_code
_entity_poly.pdbx_strand_id
1 'polypeptide(L)'
;MYSLVPVDTGSLNYALAAGIGSFVISIIFIVVVFGLKIRSLHNSFLNIIIFFILSLSIPVTVMQMSKTTNNYSIAQNQVKINSIGTLKTDKNTAVVNFTTSLPISTYLEYKDYDSNLTTPVIPQKGLLKSTIHTFIINNIGQNGGEASIVIDGKRYLIDGKPLVIN
;
A
#
# COMPACT_ATOMS: atom_id res chain seq x y z
N MET A 1 22.14 -0.04 -12.04
CA MET A 1 21.10 -0.82 -11.32
C MET A 1 20.80 -0.06 -10.06
N TYR A 2 19.57 0.41 -9.90
CA TYR A 2 19.16 1.30 -8.81
C TYR A 2 18.45 0.52 -7.70
N SER A 3 18.68 0.93 -6.45
CA SER A 3 18.03 0.32 -5.28
C SER A 3 16.71 1.04 -4.97
N LEU A 4 15.65 0.26 -4.70
CA LEU A 4 14.36 0.79 -4.27
C LEU A 4 14.24 0.65 -2.75
N VAL A 5 14.08 1.77 -2.05
CA VAL A 5 13.90 1.79 -0.59
C VAL A 5 12.42 2.06 -0.27
N PRO A 6 11.71 1.12 0.38
CA PRO A 6 10.31 1.32 0.76
C PRO A 6 10.19 2.32 1.91
N VAL A 7 9.17 3.17 1.87
CA VAL A 7 8.78 4.02 3.01
C VAL A 7 7.70 3.30 3.81
N ASP A 8 8.02 2.88 5.03
CA ASP A 8 7.11 2.08 5.88
C ASP A 8 6.16 3.00 6.67
N THR A 9 4.86 2.97 6.35
CA THR A 9 3.83 3.80 7.00
C THR A 9 2.63 3.01 7.53
N GLY A 10 2.53 1.71 7.23
CA GLY A 10 1.27 0.95 7.39
C GLY A 10 1.24 -0.05 8.55
N SER A 11 2.36 -0.68 8.89
CA SER A 11 2.40 -1.89 9.74
C SER A 11 1.90 -1.67 11.17
N LEU A 12 2.14 -0.49 11.75
CA LEU A 12 1.70 -0.14 13.11
C LEU A 12 0.17 0.04 13.21
N ASN A 13 -0.45 0.59 12.18
CA ASN A 13 -1.89 0.92 12.19
C ASN A 13 -2.78 -0.32 12.09
N TYR A 14 -2.37 -1.33 11.30
CA TYR A 14 -3.11 -2.59 11.20
C TYR A 14 -3.03 -3.43 12.48
N ALA A 15 -1.87 -3.46 13.14
CA ALA A 15 -1.70 -4.17 14.41
C ALA A 15 -2.53 -3.53 15.54
N LEU A 16 -2.55 -2.20 15.61
CA LEU A 16 -3.38 -1.46 16.58
C LEU A 16 -4.89 -1.66 16.31
N ALA A 17 -5.32 -1.57 15.05
CA ALA A 17 -6.72 -1.77 14.68
C ALA A 17 -7.22 -3.18 14.99
N ALA A 18 -6.41 -4.21 14.71
CA ALA A 18 -6.73 -5.60 15.04
C ALA A 18 -6.80 -5.84 16.56
N GLY A 19 -5.88 -5.24 17.33
CA GLY A 19 -5.88 -5.32 18.79
C GLY A 19 -7.12 -4.68 19.43
N ILE A 20 -7.47 -3.47 18.99
CA ILE A 20 -8.66 -2.75 19.48
C ILE A 20 -9.95 -3.50 19.09
N GLY A 21 -10.04 -3.99 17.85
CA GLY A 21 -11.19 -4.76 17.39
C GLY A 21 -11.44 -6.03 18.21
N SER A 22 -10.38 -6.78 18.54
CA SER A 22 -10.50 -7.98 19.40
C SER A 22 -10.99 -7.62 20.80
N PHE A 23 -10.49 -6.53 21.39
CA PHE A 23 -10.85 -6.13 22.75
C PHE A 23 -12.34 -5.75 22.87
N VAL A 24 -12.87 -5.01 21.89
CA VAL A 24 -14.29 -4.61 21.87
C VAL A 24 -15.21 -5.83 21.73
N ILE A 25 -14.86 -6.78 20.85
CA ILE A 25 -15.65 -8.01 20.68
C ILE A 25 -15.66 -8.86 21.95
N SER A 26 -14.53 -8.96 22.66
CA SER A 26 -14.45 -9.68 23.93
C SER A 26 -15.31 -9.04 25.03
N ILE A 27 -15.34 -7.71 25.13
CA ILE A 27 -16.21 -7.01 26.10
C ILE A 27 -17.68 -7.24 25.77
N ILE A 28 -18.08 -7.12 24.50
CA ILE A 28 -19.46 -7.37 24.07
C ILE A 28 -19.85 -8.82 24.40
N PHE A 29 -18.97 -9.78 24.18
CA PHE A 29 -19.21 -11.18 24.54
C PHE A 29 -19.44 -11.37 26.04
N ILE A 30 -18.61 -10.76 26.90
CA ILE A 30 -18.78 -10.84 28.36
C ILE A 30 -20.14 -10.25 28.77
N VAL A 31 -20.50 -9.08 28.23
CA VAL A 31 -21.78 -8.40 28.54
C VAL A 31 -22.98 -9.22 28.06
N VAL A 32 -22.90 -9.82 26.86
CA VAL A 32 -23.97 -10.66 26.31
C VAL A 32 -24.10 -11.97 27.10
N VAL A 33 -22.99 -12.65 27.41
CA VAL A 33 -23.02 -13.92 28.17
C VAL A 33 -23.48 -13.71 29.61
N PHE A 34 -23.02 -12.66 30.30
CA PHE A 34 -23.49 -12.34 31.66
C PHE A 34 -24.91 -11.79 31.67
N GLY A 35 -25.29 -10.98 30.67
CA GLY A 35 -26.65 -10.45 30.53
C GLY A 35 -27.69 -11.53 30.19
N LEU A 36 -27.32 -12.52 29.38
CA LEU A 36 -28.17 -13.66 29.03
C LEU A 36 -28.25 -14.74 30.13
N LYS A 37 -27.25 -14.80 31.03
CA LYS A 37 -27.24 -15.70 32.20
C LYS A 37 -28.40 -15.45 33.18
N ILE A 38 -29.08 -14.30 33.07
CA ILE A 38 -30.23 -13.94 33.91
C ILE A 38 -31.59 -14.49 33.38
N ARG A 39 -31.69 -15.05 32.15
CA ARG A 39 -33.03 -15.38 31.60
C ARG A 39 -33.30 -16.77 31.04
N SER A 40 -32.35 -17.56 30.54
CA SER A 40 -32.62 -18.97 30.17
C SER A 40 -31.34 -19.68 29.73
N LEU A 41 -30.97 -20.75 30.44
CA LEU A 41 -29.68 -21.43 30.31
C LEU A 41 -29.63 -22.53 29.23
N HIS A 42 -30.70 -22.76 28.46
CA HIS A 42 -30.73 -23.87 27.49
C HIS A 42 -30.54 -23.44 26.02
N ASN A 43 -31.07 -22.27 25.60
CA ASN A 43 -30.91 -21.78 24.20
C ASN A 43 -29.61 -21.01 23.95
N SER A 44 -28.87 -20.62 25.00
CA SER A 44 -27.66 -19.81 24.87
C SER A 44 -26.43 -20.62 24.44
N PHE A 45 -26.38 -21.94 24.68
CA PHE A 45 -25.21 -22.77 24.38
C PHE A 45 -24.93 -22.87 22.87
N LEU A 46 -25.96 -23.06 22.05
CA LEU A 46 -25.83 -23.13 20.59
C LEU A 46 -25.35 -21.79 20.01
N ASN A 47 -25.88 -20.67 20.51
CA ASN A 47 -25.45 -19.33 20.12
C ASN A 47 -24.00 -19.03 20.55
N ILE A 48 -23.61 -19.47 21.75
CA ILE A 48 -22.22 -19.32 22.23
C ILE A 48 -21.26 -20.14 21.35
N ILE A 49 -21.61 -21.37 20.99
CA ILE A 49 -20.78 -22.23 20.13
C ILE A 49 -20.64 -21.62 18.72
N ILE A 50 -21.75 -21.18 18.11
CA ILE A 50 -21.72 -20.53 16.79
C ILE A 50 -20.87 -19.26 16.82
N PHE A 51 -20.97 -18.45 17.89
CA PHE A 51 -20.17 -17.26 18.06
C PHE A 51 -18.68 -17.59 18.29
N PHE A 52 -18.38 -18.67 19.02
CA PHE A 52 -17.00 -19.13 19.24
C PHE A 52 -16.37 -19.61 17.93
N ILE A 53 -17.12 -20.33 17.09
CA ILE A 53 -16.70 -20.76 15.75
C ILE A 53 -16.45 -19.55 14.84
N LEU A 54 -17.34 -18.55 14.86
CA LEU A 54 -17.16 -17.29 14.12
C LEU A 54 -15.97 -16.47 14.65
N SER A 55 -15.72 -16.47 15.95
CA SER A 55 -14.58 -15.74 16.54
C SER A 55 -13.24 -16.44 16.25
N LEU A 56 -13.23 -17.76 16.09
CA LEU A 56 -12.04 -18.53 15.72
C LEU A 56 -11.73 -18.47 14.21
N SER A 57 -12.71 -18.22 13.35
CA SER A 57 -12.47 -18.08 11.90
C SER A 57 -11.84 -16.73 11.53
N ILE A 58 -12.11 -15.66 12.28
CA ILE A 58 -11.50 -14.33 12.07
C ILE A 58 -9.95 -14.38 12.08
N PRO A 59 -9.26 -14.94 13.10
CA PRO A 59 -7.81 -14.99 13.09
C PRO A 59 -7.23 -15.89 11.99
N VAL A 60 -7.93 -16.95 11.57
CA VAL A 60 -7.49 -17.81 10.47
C VAL A 60 -7.57 -17.08 9.13
N THR A 61 -8.67 -16.37 8.86
CA THR A 61 -8.83 -15.55 7.66
C THR A 61 -7.83 -14.41 7.63
N VAL A 62 -7.61 -13.72 8.75
CA VAL A 62 -6.61 -12.64 8.87
C VAL A 62 -5.19 -13.17 8.66
N MET A 63 -4.85 -14.35 9.20
CA MET A 63 -3.52 -14.96 9.02
C MET A 63 -3.28 -15.46 7.59
N GLN A 64 -4.31 -15.94 6.89
CA GLN A 64 -4.22 -16.28 5.47
C GLN A 64 -4.11 -15.04 4.58
N MET A 65 -4.85 -13.98 4.89
CA MET A 65 -4.69 -12.70 4.21
C MET A 65 -3.28 -12.16 4.42
N SER A 66 -2.76 -12.14 5.65
CA SER A 66 -1.41 -11.63 5.94
C SER A 66 -0.30 -12.45 5.29
N LYS A 67 -0.43 -13.80 5.23
CA LYS A 67 0.51 -14.66 4.48
C LYS A 67 0.50 -14.35 2.99
N THR A 68 -0.68 -14.14 2.40
CA THR A 68 -0.81 -13.73 1.00
C THR A 68 -0.17 -12.37 0.77
N THR A 69 -0.45 -11.37 1.62
CA THR A 69 0.16 -10.03 1.53
C THR A 69 1.68 -10.07 1.68
N ASN A 70 2.20 -10.89 2.58
CA ASN A 70 3.65 -11.07 2.76
C ASN A 70 4.31 -11.71 1.53
N ASN A 71 3.69 -12.71 0.90
CA ASN A 71 4.25 -13.32 -0.32
C ASN A 71 4.29 -12.33 -1.49
N TYR A 72 3.27 -11.49 -1.66
CA TYR A 72 3.31 -10.39 -2.62
C TYR A 72 4.42 -9.38 -2.28
N SER A 73 4.58 -9.02 -1.00
CA SER A 73 5.62 -8.09 -0.56
C SER A 73 7.06 -8.66 -0.72
N ILE A 74 7.25 -9.97 -0.61
CA ILE A 74 8.56 -10.63 -0.82
C ILE A 74 8.91 -10.66 -2.31
N ALA A 75 7.96 -10.93 -3.20
CA ALA A 75 8.18 -10.84 -4.65
C ALA A 75 8.48 -9.39 -5.08
N GLN A 76 7.90 -8.39 -4.42
CA GLN A 76 8.14 -6.97 -4.67
C GLN A 76 9.53 -6.50 -4.23
N ASN A 77 10.08 -7.05 -3.14
CA ASN A 77 11.46 -6.79 -2.72
C ASN A 77 12.52 -7.26 -3.75
N GLN A 78 12.12 -7.96 -4.81
CA GLN A 78 12.98 -8.38 -5.91
C GLN A 78 12.89 -7.48 -7.15
N VAL A 79 11.97 -6.51 -7.15
CA VAL A 79 11.82 -5.56 -8.26
C VAL A 79 12.96 -4.57 -8.22
N LYS A 80 13.81 -4.60 -9.24
CA LYS A 80 14.95 -3.69 -9.39
C LYS A 80 14.71 -2.78 -10.57
N ILE A 81 15.13 -1.52 -10.46
CA ILE A 81 15.14 -0.59 -11.59
C ILE A 81 16.47 -0.76 -12.32
N ASN A 82 16.38 -1.23 -13.56
CA ASN A 82 17.54 -1.50 -14.40
C ASN A 82 18.09 -0.21 -15.00
N SER A 83 17.21 0.63 -15.53
CA SER A 83 17.53 1.95 -16.05
C SER A 83 16.45 2.95 -15.67
N ILE A 84 16.87 4.20 -15.45
CA ILE A 84 15.97 5.35 -15.38
C ILE A 84 16.58 6.49 -16.18
N GLY A 85 15.73 7.22 -16.88
CA GLY A 85 16.09 8.41 -17.63
C GLY A 85 14.99 9.45 -17.50
N THR A 86 15.39 10.69 -17.30
CA THR A 86 14.51 11.86 -17.28
C THR A 86 14.91 12.76 -18.44
N LEU A 87 13.94 13.12 -19.28
CA LEU A 87 14.15 14.01 -20.41
C LEU A 87 13.15 15.14 -20.34
N LYS A 88 13.65 16.37 -20.19
CA LYS A 88 12.82 17.56 -20.27
C LYS A 88 12.50 17.82 -21.74
N THR A 89 11.20 17.79 -22.08
CA THR A 89 10.75 18.01 -23.46
C THR A 89 10.52 19.50 -23.70
N ASP A 90 9.88 20.17 -22.75
CA ASP A 90 9.56 21.61 -22.80
C ASP A 90 9.73 22.25 -21.43
N LYS A 91 9.54 23.58 -21.34
CA LYS A 91 9.64 24.33 -20.07
C LYS A 91 8.77 23.75 -18.95
N ASN A 92 7.60 23.19 -19.29
CA ASN A 92 6.60 22.70 -18.33
C ASN A 92 6.36 21.19 -18.44
N THR A 93 7.14 20.46 -19.24
CA THR A 93 6.89 19.05 -19.55
C THR A 93 8.16 18.23 -19.45
N ALA A 94 8.11 17.13 -18.69
CA ALA A 94 9.19 16.16 -18.62
C ALA A 94 8.68 14.74 -18.83
N VAL A 95 9.51 13.93 -19.46
CA VAL A 95 9.29 12.51 -19.66
C VAL A 95 10.21 11.73 -18.73
N VAL A 96 9.62 10.87 -17.91
CA VAL A 96 10.35 9.93 -17.06
C VAL A 96 10.17 8.53 -17.63
N ASN A 97 11.28 7.89 -17.96
CA ASN A 97 11.31 6.53 -18.47
C ASN A 97 12.10 5.65 -17.51
N PHE A 98 11.56 4.51 -17.11
CA PHE A 98 12.33 3.51 -16.39
C PHE A 98 11.99 2.09 -16.83
N THR A 99 12.96 1.21 -16.62
CA THR A 99 12.80 -0.22 -16.84
C THR A 99 13.00 -1.01 -15.56
N THR A 100 12.18 -2.03 -15.36
CA THR A 100 12.21 -2.89 -14.18
C THR A 100 12.64 -4.31 -14.55
N SER A 101 13.14 -5.05 -13.56
CA SER A 101 13.53 -6.46 -13.71
C SER A 101 12.35 -7.40 -13.97
N LEU A 102 11.14 -7.01 -13.54
CA LEU A 102 9.92 -7.81 -13.63
C LEU A 102 8.73 -6.93 -14.06
N PRO A 103 7.71 -7.51 -14.73
CA PRO A 103 6.52 -6.76 -15.13
C PRO A 103 5.67 -6.38 -13.92
N ILE A 104 5.48 -5.07 -13.70
CA ILE A 104 4.79 -4.50 -12.53
C ILE A 104 3.80 -3.43 -12.97
N SER A 105 2.79 -3.14 -12.13
CA SER A 105 1.93 -1.96 -12.31
C SER A 105 2.41 -0.87 -11.38
N THR A 106 2.59 0.35 -11.91
CA THR A 106 3.20 1.46 -11.18
C THR A 106 2.56 2.78 -11.56
N TYR A 107 2.67 3.77 -10.68
CA TYR A 107 2.44 5.17 -11.00
C TYR A 107 3.53 6.04 -10.36
N LEU A 108 3.71 7.26 -10.84
CA LEU A 108 4.60 8.24 -10.23
C LEU A 108 3.80 9.18 -9.33
N GLU A 109 4.39 9.60 -8.23
CA GLU A 109 3.92 10.76 -7.48
C GLU A 109 4.90 11.91 -7.71
N TYR A 110 4.44 12.94 -8.41
CA TYR A 110 5.20 14.14 -8.68
C TYR A 110 4.80 15.24 -7.69
N LYS A 111 5.78 15.77 -6.99
CA LYS A 111 5.65 16.89 -6.06
C LYS A 111 6.31 18.11 -6.67
N ASP A 112 5.51 19.10 -7.03
CA ASP A 112 6.01 20.38 -7.54
C ASP A 112 6.65 21.19 -6.40
N TYR A 113 7.81 21.80 -6.65
CA TYR A 113 8.49 22.60 -5.63
C TYR A 113 7.82 23.96 -5.41
N ASP A 114 7.20 24.54 -6.45
CA ASP A 114 6.60 25.86 -6.36
C ASP A 114 5.26 25.82 -5.61
N SER A 115 4.38 24.89 -5.99
CA SER A 115 3.06 24.74 -5.37
C SER A 115 3.04 23.79 -4.17
N ASN A 116 4.10 22.99 -3.96
CA ASN A 116 4.17 21.93 -2.96
C ASN A 116 3.05 20.87 -3.10
N LEU A 117 2.35 20.85 -4.24
CA LEU A 117 1.27 19.91 -4.53
C LEU A 117 1.83 18.60 -5.05
N THR A 118 1.33 17.49 -4.50
CA THR A 118 1.66 16.14 -4.98
C THR A 118 0.56 15.64 -5.89
N THR A 119 0.90 15.29 -7.13
CA THR A 119 -0.01 14.79 -8.15
C THR A 119 0.39 13.40 -8.61
N PRO A 120 -0.57 12.45 -8.71
CA PRO A 120 -0.30 11.15 -9.29
C PRO A 120 -0.20 11.26 -10.81
N VAL A 121 0.85 10.67 -11.37
CA VAL A 121 1.12 10.62 -12.82
C VAL A 121 1.05 9.17 -13.27
N ILE A 122 0.09 8.91 -14.15
CA ILE A 122 -0.21 7.58 -14.68
C ILE A 122 0.74 7.30 -15.87
N PRO A 123 1.17 6.03 -16.08
CA PRO A 123 1.98 5.70 -17.25
C PRO A 123 1.22 5.99 -18.55
N GLN A 124 1.94 6.35 -19.61
CA GLN A 124 1.34 6.63 -20.93
C GLN A 124 0.53 5.44 -21.49
N LYS A 125 0.96 4.21 -21.18
CA LYS A 125 0.26 2.97 -21.56
C LYS A 125 -0.83 2.55 -20.57
N GLY A 126 -1.16 3.39 -19.58
CA GLY A 126 -2.06 3.07 -18.48
C GLY A 126 -1.41 2.22 -17.39
N LEU A 127 -2.18 1.87 -16.35
CA LEU A 127 -1.78 1.08 -15.18
C LEU A 127 -1.63 -0.44 -15.49
N LEU A 128 -1.02 -0.76 -16.62
CA LEU A 128 -0.76 -2.14 -17.05
C LEU A 128 0.55 -2.68 -16.46
N LYS A 129 0.61 -3.99 -16.23
CA LYS A 129 1.85 -4.66 -15.84
C LYS A 129 2.82 -4.67 -17.02
N SER A 130 3.95 -3.98 -16.88
CA SER A 130 4.97 -3.84 -17.91
C SER A 130 6.36 -3.83 -17.27
N THR A 131 7.40 -4.14 -18.05
CA THR A 131 8.80 -3.93 -17.65
C THR A 131 9.32 -2.57 -18.07
N ILE A 132 8.64 -1.90 -18.99
CA ILE A 132 9.00 -0.59 -19.52
C ILE A 132 7.87 0.38 -19.17
N HIS A 133 8.23 1.47 -18.50
CA HIS A 133 7.30 2.50 -18.07
C HIS A 133 7.74 3.87 -18.57
N THR A 134 6.78 4.61 -19.10
CA THR A 134 6.94 5.97 -19.61
C THR A 134 5.87 6.83 -18.97
N PHE A 135 6.30 7.95 -18.38
CA PHE A 135 5.45 8.91 -17.71
C PHE A 135 5.67 10.28 -18.31
N ILE A 136 4.58 11.02 -18.50
CA ILE A 136 4.61 12.39 -18.98
C ILE A 136 4.09 13.27 -17.84
N ILE A 137 4.95 14.11 -17.31
CA ILE A 137 4.63 15.06 -16.26
C ILE A 137 4.39 16.41 -16.93
N ASN A 138 3.18 16.92 -16.80
CA ASN A 138 2.77 18.22 -17.33
C ASN A 138 2.70 19.24 -16.20
N ASN A 139 2.84 20.52 -16.53
CA ASN A 139 2.76 21.65 -15.59
C ASN A 139 3.84 21.62 -14.51
N ILE A 140 5.08 21.29 -14.89
CA ILE A 140 6.24 21.38 -14.00
C ILE A 140 6.47 22.86 -13.64
N GLY A 141 6.64 23.15 -12.35
CA GLY A 141 6.97 24.48 -11.85
C GLY A 141 8.31 24.99 -12.38
N GLN A 142 8.56 26.29 -12.28
CA GLN A 142 9.81 26.91 -12.74
C GLN A 142 11.03 26.33 -12.01
N ASN A 143 10.88 25.98 -10.73
CA ASN A 143 11.93 25.38 -9.94
C ASN A 143 12.03 23.86 -10.07
N GLY A 144 11.15 23.22 -10.85
CA GLY A 144 11.10 21.77 -10.99
C GLY A 144 10.31 21.08 -9.90
N GLY A 145 10.65 19.82 -9.60
CA GLY A 145 10.04 19.07 -8.51
C GLY A 145 10.69 17.71 -8.27
N GLU A 146 10.05 16.93 -7.41
CA GLU A 146 10.50 15.58 -7.03
C GLU A 146 9.49 14.53 -7.45
N ALA A 147 9.97 13.43 -8.03
CA ALA A 147 9.16 12.27 -8.34
C ALA A 147 9.56 11.06 -7.47
N SER A 148 8.55 10.37 -6.94
CA SER A 148 8.70 9.07 -6.29
C SER A 148 7.93 8.01 -7.06
N ILE A 149 8.44 6.78 -7.07
CA ILE A 149 7.77 5.66 -7.75
C ILE A 149 6.86 4.98 -6.75
N VAL A 150 5.60 4.79 -7.11
CA VAL A 150 4.67 3.97 -6.32
C VAL A 150 4.41 2.66 -7.03
N ILE A 151 4.71 1.58 -6.32
CA ILE A 151 4.51 0.20 -6.77
C ILE A 151 3.56 -0.45 -5.78
N ASP A 152 2.39 -0.87 -6.26
CA ASP A 152 1.36 -1.55 -5.46
C ASP A 152 1.00 -0.80 -4.15
N GLY A 153 0.88 0.53 -4.23
CA GLY A 153 0.52 1.40 -3.10
C GLY A 153 1.65 1.73 -2.13
N LYS A 154 2.87 1.20 -2.32
CA LYS A 154 4.06 1.58 -1.54
C LYS A 154 4.91 2.58 -2.32
N ARG A 155 5.27 3.68 -1.65
CA ARG A 155 6.21 4.67 -2.20
C ARG A 155 7.64 4.16 -2.06
N TYR A 156 8.38 4.26 -3.15
CA TYR A 156 9.79 3.90 -3.24
C TYR A 156 10.62 5.09 -3.70
N LEU A 157 11.77 5.26 -3.04
CA LEU A 157 12.82 6.19 -3.43
C LEU A 157 13.88 5.47 -4.26
N ILE A 158 14.51 6.20 -5.18
CA ILE A 158 15.54 5.67 -6.08
C ILE A 158 16.89 5.96 -5.45
N ASP A 159 17.65 4.92 -5.13
CA ASP A 159 18.91 5.02 -4.37
C ASP A 159 18.76 5.81 -3.05
N GLY A 160 17.57 5.71 -2.42
CA GLY A 160 17.26 6.41 -1.17
C GLY A 160 16.98 7.91 -1.32
N LYS A 161 16.88 8.43 -2.55
CA LYS A 161 16.53 9.83 -2.84
C LYS A 161 15.33 9.93 -3.78
N PRO A 162 14.54 11.01 -3.70
CA PRO A 162 13.53 11.30 -4.70
C PRO A 162 14.21 11.64 -6.04
N LEU A 163 13.56 11.30 -7.14
CA LEU A 163 14.03 11.65 -8.48
C LEU A 163 13.78 13.14 -8.71
N VAL A 164 14.84 13.94 -8.80
CA VAL A 164 14.72 15.37 -9.06
C VAL A 164 14.45 15.60 -10.54
N ILE A 165 13.44 16.42 -10.83
CA ILE A 165 13.01 16.79 -12.18
C ILE A 165 13.19 18.30 -12.31
N ASN A 166 14.24 18.71 -13.03
CA ASN A 166 14.59 20.11 -13.30
C ASN A 166 14.49 20.41 -14.80
#